data_AF-A0A955TDH5-F1
#
_entry.id   AF-A0A955TDH5-F1
#
_cell.length_a   1.000
_cell.length_b   1.000
_cell.length_c   1.000
_cell.angle_alpha   90.00
_cell.angle_beta   90.00
_cell.angle_gamma   90.00
#
_symmetry.space_group_name_H-M   'P 1'
#
loop_
_entity.id
_entity.type
_entity.pdbx_description
1 polymer ?
#
loop_
_entity_poly.entity_id
_entity_poly.type
_entity_poly.pdbx_seq_one_letter_code
_entity_poly.pdbx_strand_id
1 'polypeptide(L)'
;AFEGPPRILRVYGTAQVFHPRDARWAEFSTQLPSTTGTRQYFLVSIDVVQTSCGYAVPFMNYVEDRRVLFTWAEKKGEEGIAEYWQKRNQLSIDGKPTGILGS
;
A
#
# COMPACT_ATOMS: atom_id res chain seq x y z
N ALA A 1 -4.27 14.28 -16.38
CA ALA A 1 -5.24 14.22 -15.25
C ALA A 1 -6.53 13.62 -15.79
N PHE A 2 -7.47 13.20 -14.93
CA PHE A 2 -8.79 12.78 -15.41
C PHE A 2 -9.48 13.96 -16.13
N GLU A 3 -9.40 15.14 -15.54
CA GLU A 3 -9.87 16.40 -16.14
C GLU A 3 -8.90 17.54 -15.81
N GLY A 4 -8.89 18.59 -16.64
CA GLY A 4 -8.11 19.80 -16.42
C GLY A 4 -6.58 19.63 -16.52
N PRO A 5 -5.82 20.68 -16.16
CA PRO A 5 -4.36 20.65 -16.21
C PRO A 5 -3.78 19.56 -15.30
N PRO A 6 -2.80 18.76 -15.77
CA PRO A 6 -2.16 17.76 -14.93
C PRO A 6 -1.39 18.39 -13.75
N ARG A 7 -1.24 17.60 -12.69
CA ARG A 7 -0.36 17.92 -11.56
C ARG A 7 0.24 16.64 -11.02
N ILE A 8 1.57 16.58 -11.00
CA ILE A 8 2.30 15.49 -10.35
C ILE A 8 2.68 15.99 -8.95
N LEU A 9 2.30 15.22 -7.93
CA LEU A 9 2.67 15.43 -6.53
C LEU A 9 3.77 14.44 -6.16
N ARG A 10 4.86 14.94 -5.57
CA ARG A 10 5.89 14.12 -4.94
C ARG A 10 5.98 14.48 -3.47
N VAL A 11 5.99 13.47 -2.63
CA VAL A 11 6.03 13.60 -1.17
C VAL A 11 7.25 12.85 -0.69
N TYR A 12 8.10 13.52 0.07
CA TYR A 12 9.29 12.95 0.69
C TYR A 12 9.16 13.06 2.19
N GLY A 13 9.61 12.02 2.88
CA GLY A 13 9.46 11.92 4.31
C GLY A 13 9.98 10.61 4.87
N THR A 14 9.75 10.43 6.16
CA THR A 14 10.04 9.18 6.88
C THR A 14 8.77 8.39 7.07
N ALA A 15 8.86 7.06 7.01
CA ALA A 15 7.71 6.17 7.20
C ALA A 15 7.96 5.20 8.35
N GLN A 16 6.95 5.02 9.19
CA GLN A 16 6.86 3.92 10.14
C GLN A 16 5.90 2.88 9.57
N VAL A 17 6.25 1.60 9.73
CA VAL A 17 5.41 0.49 9.29
C VAL A 17 4.71 -0.13 10.49
N PHE A 18 3.44 -0.47 10.31
CA PHE A 18 2.64 -1.20 11.30
C PHE A 18 2.03 -2.44 10.63
N HIS A 19 2.18 -3.60 11.24
CA HIS A 19 1.64 -4.88 10.80
C HIS A 19 0.46 -5.32 11.69
N PRO A 20 -0.36 -6.31 11.26
CA PRO A 20 -1.51 -6.79 12.03
C PRO A 20 -1.23 -7.17 13.48
N ARG A 21 -0.01 -7.65 13.75
CA ARG A 21 0.46 -8.03 15.08
C ARG A 21 0.86 -6.86 15.98
N ASP A 22 1.05 -5.66 15.43
CA ASP A 22 1.55 -4.53 16.18
C ASP A 22 0.41 -3.90 16.98
N ALA A 23 0.67 -3.52 18.24
CA ALA A 23 -0.37 -3.02 19.15
C ALA A 23 -1.13 -1.80 18.61
N ARG A 24 -0.48 -0.96 17.79
CA ARG A 24 -1.08 0.22 17.17
C ARG A 24 -1.84 -0.07 15.87
N TRP A 25 -1.93 -1.32 15.43
CA TRP A 25 -2.68 -1.68 14.22
C TRP A 25 -4.12 -1.18 14.24
N ALA A 26 -4.80 -1.36 15.38
CA ALA A 26 -6.19 -0.98 15.57
C ALA A 26 -6.45 0.52 15.38
N GLU A 27 -5.43 1.36 15.62
CA GLU A 27 -5.50 2.82 15.39
C GLU A 27 -5.77 3.14 13.92
N PHE A 28 -5.21 2.35 13.00
CA PHE A 28 -5.26 2.61 11.56
C PHE A 28 -6.29 1.75 10.84
N SER A 29 -6.55 0.52 11.32
CA SER A 29 -7.46 -0.41 10.65
C SER A 29 -8.91 0.05 10.57
N THR A 30 -9.31 0.99 11.44
CA THR A 30 -10.67 1.56 11.41
C THR A 30 -10.78 2.75 10.45
N GLN A 31 -9.67 3.29 9.97
CA GLN A 31 -9.64 4.48 9.11
C GLN A 31 -9.68 4.13 7.61
N LEU A 32 -9.38 2.87 7.26
CA LEU A 32 -9.27 2.41 5.88
C LEU A 32 -10.06 1.10 5.68
N PRO A 33 -10.61 0.86 4.48
CA PRO A 33 -11.19 -0.43 4.15
C PRO A 33 -10.17 -1.56 4.34
N SER A 34 -10.53 -2.57 5.14
CA SER A 34 -9.71 -3.77 5.34
C SER A 34 -10.07 -4.86 4.34
N THR A 35 -9.11 -5.71 4.02
CA THR A 35 -9.24 -6.87 3.14
C THR A 35 -8.52 -8.05 3.75
N THR A 36 -8.84 -9.27 3.33
CA THR A 36 -8.11 -10.48 3.75
C THR A 36 -6.60 -10.39 3.45
N GLY A 37 -6.20 -9.58 2.47
CA GLY A 37 -4.80 -9.37 2.10
C GLY A 37 -4.09 -8.21 2.81
N THR A 38 -4.77 -7.47 3.69
CA THR A 38 -4.21 -6.27 4.33
C THR A 38 -3.07 -6.66 5.27
N ARG A 39 -1.85 -6.19 4.97
CA ARG A 39 -0.62 -6.70 5.60
C ARG A 39 0.21 -5.66 6.36
N GLN A 40 0.01 -4.39 6.07
CA GLN A 40 0.75 -3.30 6.68
C GLN A 40 0.08 -1.95 6.44
N TYR A 41 0.28 -1.02 7.37
CA TYR A 41 0.03 0.41 7.22
C TYR A 41 1.35 1.18 7.30
N PHE A 42 1.42 2.28 6.56
CA PHE A 42 2.55 3.20 6.63
C PHE A 42 2.08 4.54 7.21
N LEU A 43 2.65 4.92 8.34
CA LEU A 43 2.52 6.28 8.86
C LEU A 43 3.69 7.11 8.33
N VAL A 44 3.40 8.01 7.40
CA VAL A 44 4.41 8.84 6.75
C VAL A 44 4.41 10.23 7.37
N SER A 45 5.55 10.64 7.95
CA SER A 45 5.80 12.03 8.33
C SER A 45 6.41 12.74 7.14
N ILE A 46 5.71 13.75 6.62
CA ILE A 46 6.07 14.45 5.38
C ILE A 46 7.01 15.61 5.68
N ASP A 47 8.18 15.60 5.07
CA ASP A 47 9.20 16.66 5.21
C ASP A 47 9.15 17.64 4.03
N VAL A 48 8.96 17.12 2.81
CA VAL A 48 8.99 17.92 1.58
C VAL A 48 7.86 17.53 0.65
N VAL A 49 7.22 18.54 0.07
CA VAL A 49 6.23 18.39 -0.98
C VAL A 49 6.70 19.14 -2.23
N GLN A 50 6.70 18.45 -3.37
CA GLN A 50 7.00 19.05 -4.66
C GLN A 50 5.84 18.85 -5.63
N THR A 51 5.58 19.87 -6.44
CA THR A 51 4.58 19.80 -7.51
C THR A 51 5.21 20.14 -8.86
N SER A 52 4.69 19.53 -9.93
CA SER A 52 5.10 19.85 -11.30
C SER A 52 3.91 19.76 -12.25
N CYS A 53 3.94 20.52 -13.34
CA CYS A 53 2.84 20.65 -14.30
C CYS A 53 2.49 19.35 -15.03
N GLY A 54 3.46 18.47 -15.29
CA GLY A 54 3.19 17.15 -15.87
C GLY A 54 2.49 17.18 -17.24
N TYR A 55 2.80 18.14 -18.11
CA TYR A 55 2.13 18.30 -19.42
C TYR A 55 2.24 17.09 -20.37
N ALA A 56 3.21 16.19 -20.14
CA ALA A 56 3.32 14.93 -20.88
C ALA A 56 2.41 13.80 -20.34
N VAL A 57 1.69 14.03 -19.23
CA VAL A 57 0.78 13.05 -18.63
C VAL A 57 -0.49 12.95 -19.50
N PRO A 58 -0.84 11.77 -20.02
CA PRO A 58 -2.02 11.61 -20.87
C PRO A 58 -3.32 11.84 -20.09
N PHE A 59 -4.39 12.16 -20.84
CA PHE A 59 -5.75 12.05 -20.31
C PHE A 59 -6.10 10.59 -20.13
N MET A 60 -6.75 10.29 -19.01
CA MET A 60 -7.19 8.95 -18.64
C MET A 60 -8.65 9.04 -18.22
N ASN A 61 -9.46 8.05 -18.59
CA ASN A 61 -10.80 7.88 -18.06
C ASN A 61 -10.76 6.85 -16.94
N TYR A 62 -11.33 7.19 -15.79
CA TYR A 62 -11.59 6.20 -14.75
C TYR A 62 -12.73 5.28 -15.23
N VAL A 63 -12.56 3.97 -15.07
CA VAL A 63 -13.58 2.96 -15.43
C VAL A 63 -14.04 2.27 -14.15
N GLU A 64 -13.14 1.49 -13.54
CA GLU A 64 -13.37 0.81 -12.27
C GLU A 64 -12.05 0.33 -11.65
N ASP A 65 -12.11 -0.04 -10.37
CA ASP A 65 -11.01 -0.72 -9.68
C ASP A 65 -10.94 -2.20 -10.05
N ARG A 66 -9.72 -2.73 -10.20
CA ARG A 66 -9.53 -4.16 -10.46
C ARG A 66 -9.85 -4.98 -9.21
N ARG A 67 -10.87 -5.83 -9.31
CA ARG A 67 -11.25 -6.76 -8.23
C ARG A 67 -10.34 -7.98 -8.07
N VAL A 68 -9.45 -8.24 -9.03
CA VAL A 68 -8.63 -9.46 -9.09
C VAL A 68 -7.84 -9.72 -7.80
N LEU A 69 -7.29 -8.67 -7.17
CA LEU A 69 -6.52 -8.81 -5.94
C LEU A 69 -7.41 -9.22 -4.76
N PHE A 70 -8.56 -8.56 -4.63
CA PHE A 70 -9.54 -8.88 -3.59
C PHE A 70 -10.04 -10.31 -3.73
N THR A 71 -10.48 -10.71 -4.93
CA THR A 71 -10.96 -12.07 -5.20
C THR A 71 -9.87 -13.12 -5.00
N TRP A 72 -8.61 -12.82 -5.37
CA TRP A 72 -7.49 -13.72 -5.11
C TRP A 72 -7.23 -13.90 -3.62
N ALA A 73 -7.28 -12.81 -2.85
CA ALA A 73 -7.06 -12.84 -1.40
C ALA A 73 -8.19 -13.58 -0.67
N GLU A 74 -9.45 -13.29 -1.02
CA GLU A 74 -10.63 -14.00 -0.49
C GLU A 74 -10.56 -15.50 -0.79
N LYS A 75 -10.20 -15.88 -2.02
CA LYS A 75 -10.05 -17.28 -2.40
C LYS A 75 -8.92 -17.99 -1.64
N LYS A 76 -7.85 -17.27 -1.30
CA LYS A 76 -6.74 -17.81 -0.51
C LYS A 76 -7.10 -17.98 0.97
N GLY A 77 -7.97 -17.11 1.49
CA GLY A 77 -8.27 -17.03 2.91
C GLY A 77 -7.07 -16.54 3.73
N GLU A 78 -7.28 -16.33 5.02
CA GLU A 78 -6.26 -15.78 5.93
C GLU A 78 -5.01 -16.69 6.02
N GLU A 79 -5.21 -18.00 6.15
CA GLU A 79 -4.11 -18.98 6.20
C GLU A 79 -3.28 -18.98 4.92
N GLY A 80 -3.94 -19.00 3.76
CA GLY A 80 -3.26 -18.98 2.47
C GLY A 80 -2.52 -17.67 2.21
N ILE A 81 -3.01 -16.56 2.75
CA ILE A 81 -2.33 -15.26 2.74
C ILE A 81 -1.11 -15.26 3.67
N ALA A 82 -1.23 -15.80 4.88
CA ALA A 82 -0.11 -15.91 5.82
C ALA A 82 1.03 -16.78 5.24
N GLU A 83 0.70 -17.92 4.63
CA GLU A 83 1.68 -18.74 3.90
C GLU A 83 2.34 -17.97 2.75
N TYR A 84 1.55 -17.16 2.02
CA TYR A 84 2.09 -16.36 0.93
C TYR A 84 3.11 -15.33 1.46
N TRP A 85 2.81 -14.68 2.58
CA TRP A 85 3.74 -13.76 3.22
C TRP A 85 5.06 -14.45 3.59
N GLN A 86 4.98 -15.65 4.17
CA GLN A 86 6.15 -16.48 4.49
C GLN A 86 7.00 -16.79 3.26
N LYS A 87 6.37 -17.15 2.14
CA LYS A 87 7.09 -17.61 0.94
C LYS A 87 7.59 -16.47 0.06
N ARG A 88 6.92 -15.31 0.07
CA ARG A 88 7.09 -14.29 -0.98
C ARG A 88 7.32 -12.86 -0.49
N ASN A 89 7.05 -12.54 0.78
CA ASN A 89 7.06 -11.15 1.24
C ASN A 89 8.02 -10.85 2.39
N GLN A 90 8.94 -11.75 2.72
CA GLN A 90 9.93 -11.51 3.76
C GLN A 90 11.04 -10.53 3.35
N LEU A 91 11.32 -10.42 2.05
CA LEU A 91 12.34 -9.52 1.51
C LEU A 91 11.72 -8.49 0.58
N SER A 92 12.22 -7.26 0.64
CA SER A 92 11.93 -6.20 -0.31
C SER A 92 12.63 -6.44 -1.65
N ILE A 93 12.33 -5.60 -2.64
CA ILE A 93 12.95 -5.64 -3.98
C ILE A 93 14.48 -5.47 -3.89
N ASP A 94 14.98 -4.70 -2.94
CA ASP A 94 16.40 -4.49 -2.66
C ASP A 94 16.97 -5.44 -1.59
N GLY A 95 16.25 -6.52 -1.27
CA GLY A 95 16.75 -7.61 -0.42
C GLY A 95 16.75 -7.33 1.08
N LYS A 96 16.07 -6.29 1.55
CA LYS A 96 15.97 -5.96 2.97
C LYS A 96 14.81 -6.70 3.65
N PRO A 97 14.94 -7.09 4.93
CA PRO A 97 13.83 -7.67 5.68
C PRO A 97 12.62 -6.71 5.71
N THR A 98 11.44 -7.23 5.41
CA THR A 98 10.19 -6.47 5.50
C THR A 98 9.63 -6.45 6.92
N GLY A 99 10.07 -7.38 7.77
CA GLY A 99 9.53 -7.59 9.10
C GLY A 99 8.10 -8.13 9.10
N ILE A 100 7.54 -8.58 7.98
CA ILE A 100 6.09 -8.93 7.89
C ILE A 100 5.64 -10.06 8.84
N LEU A 101 6.56 -10.89 9.34
CA LEU A 101 6.27 -11.96 10.30
C LEU A 101 6.81 -11.70 11.71
N GLY A 102 7.34 -10.51 11.97
CA GLY A 102 8.16 -10.20 13.14
C GLY A 102 9.59 -9.85 12.71
N SER A 103 10.31 -9.24 13.64
CA SER A 103 11.75 -8.96 13.54
C SER A 103 12.57 -10.22 13.70
#